data_AF-A0A4P5VTH4-F1
#
_entry.id   AF-A0A4P5VTH4-F1
#
_cell.length_a   1.000
_cell.length_b   1.000
_cell.length_c   1.000
_cell.angle_alpha   90.00
_cell.angle_beta   90.00
_cell.angle_gamma   90.00
#
_symmetry.space_group_name_H-M   'P 1'
#
loop_
_entity.id
_entity.type
_entity.pdbx_description
1 polymer ?
#
loop_
_entity_poly.entity_id
_entity_poly.type
_entity_poly.pdbx_seq_one_letter_code
_entity_poly.pdbx_strand_id
1 'polypeptide(L)'
;MPSRQPHTSDAEIAARALRHLQSVVAIDSQSDESSTTIPTTEGQRVLAEALSAFYSGLGATLHRDENANVIAAFPGRGAKSGATPVAFLIHMDTARGTQALPSLHVQPAWNGERVPYPKNTTIQVDLATYPAAAAFAGQDLVFGDGECPFGLDDKLGLTHLMTLATLLAEAPNIEHPPLFIIGRPDEEVGRDQAVVGLAGWLAERGVRHAYTVDGILPFEINVENFNAAGARVTFPDGEVTVEGIDLVARIGGVNTHGATAHAEGHRAGPRLVAEWAAACPSLTVVSFQSDALRDCDTVVGVRVAPGQEGAARAALAAVMAPHLPRGASWTLEAGAAGAPTAAAAAMIAWVRAFYASNPGFTLPCEDSSGRDGYTHPYRGVAVPGGLRLDLRVRDFEPAGLQARLDHIKSLAPNAETFGQYHNMGPRLAAHPELVAWAQAAARDVGIEAPVMPIRGGTGVDPFLDRGIAVANVGTGYFSPESEKEFTSLQLMARHAKWLFALVQRVGEP
;
A
#
# COMPACT_ATOMS: atom_id res chain seq x y z
N MET A 1 0.94 -39.80 -0.29
CA MET A 1 0.08 -38.87 0.47
C MET A 1 -1.07 -38.45 -0.42
N PRO A 2 -2.28 -38.19 0.11
CA PRO A 2 -3.36 -37.62 -0.69
C PRO A 2 -2.92 -36.29 -1.35
N SER A 3 -3.47 -35.98 -2.52
CA SER A 3 -3.19 -34.71 -3.21
C SER A 3 -3.60 -33.54 -2.32
N ARG A 4 -2.66 -32.65 -2.01
CA ARG A 4 -2.94 -31.37 -1.32
C ARG A 4 -3.36 -30.26 -2.28
N GLN A 5 -3.46 -30.57 -3.58
CA GLN A 5 -4.00 -29.66 -4.59
C GLN A 5 -5.50 -29.88 -4.79
N PRO A 6 -6.27 -28.82 -5.08
CA PRO A 6 -7.65 -28.96 -5.50
C PRO A 6 -7.74 -29.76 -6.81
N HIS A 7 -8.86 -30.44 -7.03
CA HIS A 7 -9.11 -31.17 -8.29
C HIS A 7 -9.47 -30.25 -9.46
N THR A 8 -9.83 -29.00 -9.17
CA THR A 8 -10.16 -27.95 -10.13
C THR A 8 -8.92 -27.51 -10.92
N SER A 9 -9.06 -27.31 -12.23
CA SER A 9 -7.95 -26.87 -13.08
C SER A 9 -7.55 -25.41 -12.81
N ASP A 10 -6.30 -25.05 -13.10
CA ASP A 10 -5.79 -23.69 -12.90
C ASP A 10 -6.61 -22.65 -13.68
N ALA A 11 -7.11 -22.98 -14.88
CA ALA A 11 -7.95 -22.11 -15.69
C ALA A 11 -9.33 -21.86 -15.06
N GLU A 12 -9.94 -22.88 -14.47
CA GLU A 12 -11.22 -22.75 -13.75
C GLU A 12 -11.06 -21.93 -12.46
N ILE A 13 -9.97 -22.14 -11.72
CA ILE A 13 -9.64 -21.36 -10.54
C ILE A 13 -9.42 -19.90 -10.93
N ALA A 14 -8.65 -19.63 -11.98
CA ALA A 14 -8.39 -18.28 -12.49
C ALA A 14 -9.69 -17.56 -12.89
N ALA A 15 -10.56 -18.22 -13.66
CA ALA A 15 -11.83 -17.65 -14.08
C ALA A 15 -12.75 -17.33 -12.88
N ARG A 16 -12.69 -18.15 -11.82
CA ARG A 16 -13.41 -17.91 -10.58
C ARG A 16 -12.83 -16.74 -9.80
N ALA A 17 -11.51 -16.71 -9.62
CA ALA A 17 -10.81 -15.61 -8.96
C ALA A 17 -11.08 -14.27 -9.64
N LEU A 18 -11.08 -14.24 -10.98
CA LEU A 18 -11.45 -13.04 -11.73
C LEU A 18 -12.87 -12.55 -11.40
N ARG A 19 -13.86 -13.44 -11.31
CA ARG A 19 -15.23 -13.08 -10.91
C ARG A 19 -15.29 -12.54 -9.48
N HIS A 20 -14.54 -13.14 -8.55
CA HIS A 20 -14.44 -12.65 -7.18
C HIS A 20 -13.81 -11.25 -7.14
N LEU A 21 -12.68 -11.06 -7.83
CA LEU A 21 -12.02 -9.77 -7.93
C LEU A 21 -12.95 -8.69 -8.48
N GLN A 22 -13.60 -8.96 -9.61
CA GLN A 22 -14.59 -8.06 -10.20
C GLN A 22 -15.73 -7.71 -9.22
N SER A 23 -16.15 -8.65 -8.37
CA SER A 23 -17.23 -8.38 -7.41
C SER A 23 -16.83 -7.45 -6.28
N VAL A 24 -15.56 -7.47 -5.85
CA VAL A 24 -15.08 -6.65 -4.73
C VAL A 24 -14.53 -5.30 -5.20
N VAL A 25 -13.87 -5.23 -6.36
CA VAL A 25 -13.37 -3.96 -6.92
C VAL A 25 -14.51 -3.08 -7.45
N ALA A 26 -15.67 -3.66 -7.74
CA ALA A 26 -16.89 -2.91 -8.09
C ALA A 26 -17.54 -2.17 -6.91
N ILE A 27 -17.08 -2.40 -5.68
CA ILE A 27 -17.58 -1.75 -4.47
C ILE A 27 -16.55 -0.72 -4.00
N ASP A 28 -16.97 0.52 -3.80
CA ASP A 28 -16.11 1.54 -3.19
C ASP A 28 -15.90 1.19 -1.71
N SER A 29 -14.65 1.21 -1.27
CA SER A 29 -14.26 0.95 0.12
C SER A 29 -13.10 1.84 0.56
N GLN A 30 -12.85 2.96 -0.12
CA GLN A 30 -11.78 3.89 0.25
C GLN A 30 -11.88 4.31 1.72
N SER A 31 -10.77 4.35 2.45
CA SER A 31 -10.72 4.89 3.82
C SER A 31 -10.60 6.42 3.86
N ASP A 32 -10.95 7.00 5.00
CA ASP A 32 -10.87 8.45 5.24
C ASP A 32 -10.16 8.79 6.56
N GLU A 33 -8.92 9.26 6.46
CA GLU A 33 -8.10 9.70 7.60
C GLU A 33 -8.76 10.82 8.43
N SER A 34 -9.66 11.61 7.83
CA SER A 34 -10.34 12.72 8.52
C SER A 34 -11.56 12.27 9.33
N SER A 35 -12.06 11.07 9.06
CA SER A 35 -13.23 10.51 9.73
C SER A 35 -12.91 10.08 11.17
N THR A 36 -13.86 10.35 12.07
CA THR A 36 -13.79 9.97 13.48
C THR A 36 -14.56 8.67 13.78
N THR A 37 -15.13 7.99 12.78
CA THR A 37 -15.89 6.74 12.96
C THR A 37 -15.07 5.50 12.61
N ILE A 38 -15.56 4.33 13.02
CA ILE A 38 -15.06 3.03 12.56
C ILE A 38 -16.25 2.22 12.00
N PRO A 39 -16.19 1.72 10.77
CA PRO A 39 -15.25 2.12 9.71
C PRO A 39 -15.27 3.62 9.40
N THR A 40 -14.21 4.13 8.78
CA THR A 40 -14.13 5.55 8.37
C THR A 40 -15.15 5.93 7.31
N THR A 41 -15.52 4.99 6.44
CA THR A 41 -16.43 5.20 5.31
C THR A 41 -17.53 4.14 5.24
N GLU A 42 -18.66 4.51 4.64
CA GLU A 42 -19.79 3.59 4.49
C GLU A 42 -19.52 2.46 3.48
N GLY A 43 -18.69 2.73 2.47
CA GLY A 43 -18.31 1.74 1.47
C GLY A 43 -17.71 0.46 2.06
N GLN A 44 -16.92 0.59 3.14
CA GLN A 44 -16.39 -0.55 3.87
C GLN A 44 -17.49 -1.40 4.53
N ARG A 45 -18.57 -0.79 5.03
CA ARG A 45 -19.72 -1.53 5.56
C ARG A 45 -20.47 -2.27 4.45
N VAL A 46 -20.62 -1.65 3.28
CA VAL A 46 -21.24 -2.27 2.10
C VAL A 46 -20.44 -3.50 1.66
N LEU A 47 -19.11 -3.38 1.57
CA LEU A 47 -18.24 -4.51 1.26
C LEU A 47 -18.32 -5.61 2.34
N ALA A 48 -18.34 -5.23 3.61
CA ALA A 48 -18.49 -6.18 4.72
C ALA A 48 -19.80 -7.00 4.63
N GLU A 49 -20.91 -6.39 4.23
CA GLU A 49 -22.19 -7.08 3.99
C GLU A 49 -22.11 -8.06 2.82
N ALA A 50 -21.51 -7.62 1.70
CA ALA A 50 -21.32 -8.48 0.53
C ALA A 50 -20.48 -9.72 0.86
N LEU A 51 -19.39 -9.54 1.62
CA LEU A 51 -18.54 -10.64 2.09
C LEU A 51 -19.27 -11.56 3.07
N SER A 52 -20.07 -11.00 3.98
CA SER A 52 -20.86 -11.78 4.92
C SER A 52 -21.87 -12.68 4.20
N ALA A 53 -22.55 -12.16 3.19
CA ALA A 53 -23.46 -12.93 2.35
C ALA A 53 -22.73 -14.02 1.56
N PHE A 54 -21.57 -13.69 0.98
CA PHE A 54 -20.74 -14.65 0.25
C PHE A 54 -20.30 -15.84 1.12
N TYR A 55 -19.68 -15.58 2.28
CA TYR A 55 -19.19 -16.65 3.15
C TYR A 55 -20.33 -17.44 3.80
N SER A 56 -21.45 -16.79 4.13
CA SER A 56 -22.64 -17.49 4.63
C SER A 56 -23.20 -18.47 3.60
N GLY A 57 -23.21 -18.08 2.32
CA GLY A 57 -23.60 -18.94 1.20
C GLY A 57 -22.71 -20.18 1.03
N LEU A 58 -21.47 -20.14 1.53
CA LEU A 58 -20.54 -21.27 1.57
C LEU A 58 -20.63 -22.10 2.87
N GLY A 59 -21.58 -21.77 3.77
CA GLY A 59 -21.81 -22.49 5.01
C GLY A 59 -20.95 -22.02 6.20
N ALA A 60 -20.31 -20.84 6.11
CA ALA A 60 -19.62 -20.26 7.26
C ALA A 60 -20.61 -19.79 8.33
N THR A 61 -20.23 -19.88 9.60
CA THR A 61 -20.90 -19.16 10.68
C THR A 61 -20.34 -17.74 10.74
N LEU A 62 -21.19 -16.73 10.55
CA LEU A 62 -20.77 -15.34 10.50
C LEU A 62 -20.88 -14.68 11.87
N HIS A 63 -19.84 -13.92 12.21
CA HIS A 63 -19.86 -12.95 13.30
C HIS A 63 -19.46 -11.59 12.76
N ARG A 64 -20.14 -10.55 13.25
CA ARG A 64 -19.79 -9.15 13.01
C ARG A 64 -19.77 -8.41 14.33
N ASP A 65 -18.76 -7.58 14.51
CA ASP A 65 -18.65 -6.70 15.66
C ASP A 65 -19.10 -5.26 15.32
N GLU A 66 -19.02 -4.37 16.30
CA GLU A 66 -19.41 -2.97 16.17
C GLU A 66 -18.54 -2.17 15.18
N ASN A 67 -17.33 -2.65 14.91
CA ASN A 67 -16.39 -2.06 13.95
C ASN A 67 -16.60 -2.58 12.53
N ALA A 68 -17.63 -3.40 12.30
CA ALA A 68 -17.89 -4.05 11.01
C ALA A 68 -16.81 -5.03 10.55
N ASN A 69 -15.98 -5.58 11.46
CA ASN A 69 -15.13 -6.72 11.12
C ASN A 69 -16.02 -7.89 10.67
N VAL A 70 -15.68 -8.53 9.55
CA VAL A 70 -16.35 -9.75 9.08
C VAL A 70 -15.55 -10.94 9.55
N ILE A 71 -16.17 -11.83 10.33
CA ILE A 71 -15.51 -13.05 10.81
C ILE A 71 -16.31 -14.25 10.28
N ALA A 72 -15.78 -14.91 9.24
CA ALA A 72 -16.34 -16.14 8.69
C ALA A 72 -15.66 -17.35 9.34
N ALA A 73 -16.40 -18.09 10.16
CA ALA A 73 -15.91 -19.27 10.85
C ALA A 73 -16.31 -20.56 10.12
N PHE A 74 -15.32 -21.36 9.76
CA PHE A 74 -15.49 -22.69 9.19
C PHE A 74 -15.05 -23.78 10.19
N PRO A 75 -15.85 -24.84 10.40
CA PRO A 75 -15.47 -25.91 11.30
C PRO A 75 -14.27 -26.68 10.75
N GLY A 76 -13.41 -27.16 11.65
CA GLY A 76 -12.31 -28.05 11.26
C GLY A 76 -12.83 -29.40 10.77
N ARG A 77 -12.03 -30.08 9.95
CA ARG A 77 -12.43 -31.33 9.26
C ARG A 77 -11.44 -32.47 9.51
N GLY A 78 -11.97 -33.69 9.50
CA GLY A 78 -11.19 -34.92 9.65
C GLY A 78 -10.37 -34.97 10.94
N ALA A 79 -9.15 -35.49 10.85
CA ALA A 79 -8.21 -35.59 11.97
C ALA A 79 -7.83 -34.22 12.59
N LYS A 80 -8.03 -33.12 11.87
CA LYS A 80 -7.74 -31.75 12.32
C LYS A 80 -8.94 -31.01 12.90
N SER A 81 -10.12 -31.64 12.99
CA SER A 81 -11.33 -31.02 13.53
C SER A 81 -11.18 -30.43 14.94
N GLY A 82 -10.36 -31.05 15.79
CA GLY A 82 -10.04 -30.58 17.14
C GLY A 82 -8.70 -29.86 17.29
N ALA A 83 -8.02 -29.53 16.18
CA ALA A 83 -6.74 -28.82 16.22
C ALA A 83 -6.93 -27.33 16.58
N THR A 84 -5.84 -26.66 16.94
CA THR A 84 -5.82 -25.21 17.18
C THR A 84 -6.33 -24.45 15.96
N PRO A 85 -7.29 -23.53 16.11
CA PRO A 85 -7.80 -22.75 14.98
C PRO A 85 -6.73 -21.84 14.37
N VAL A 86 -6.83 -21.62 13.05
CA VAL A 86 -6.01 -20.65 12.31
C VAL A 86 -6.88 -19.52 11.77
N ALA A 87 -6.33 -18.31 11.74
CA ALA A 87 -6.99 -17.16 11.13
C ALA A 87 -6.24 -16.68 9.87
N PHE A 88 -7.00 -16.27 8.86
CA PHE A 88 -6.50 -15.46 7.75
C PHE A 88 -7.12 -14.08 7.86
N LEU A 89 -6.30 -13.05 7.82
CA LEU A 89 -6.69 -11.64 7.92
C LEU A 89 -6.48 -10.95 6.58
N ILE A 90 -7.38 -10.02 6.29
CA ILE A 90 -7.32 -9.16 5.12
C ILE A 90 -7.96 -7.82 5.46
N HIS A 91 -7.46 -6.73 4.90
CA HIS A 91 -8.17 -5.46 5.01
C HIS A 91 -9.20 -5.29 3.88
N MET A 92 -10.24 -4.50 4.17
CA MET A 92 -11.38 -4.26 3.27
C MET A 92 -11.31 -2.87 2.64
N ASP A 93 -10.63 -1.94 3.28
CA ASP A 93 -10.45 -0.61 2.75
C ASP A 93 -9.47 -0.59 1.58
N THR A 94 -9.35 0.58 0.98
CA THR A 94 -8.37 0.84 -0.08
C THR A 94 -7.79 2.22 0.15
N ALA A 95 -6.55 2.42 -0.29
CA ALA A 95 -5.87 3.68 -0.18
C ALA A 95 -6.65 4.85 -0.79
N ARG A 96 -6.33 6.04 -0.29
CA ARG A 96 -6.94 7.30 -0.72
C ARG A 96 -6.81 7.49 -2.24
N GLY A 97 -7.90 7.92 -2.89
CA GLY A 97 -7.94 8.18 -4.32
C GLY A 97 -8.29 6.95 -5.19
N THR A 98 -8.48 5.78 -4.57
CA THR A 98 -9.01 4.58 -5.22
C THR A 98 -10.46 4.80 -5.67
N GLN A 99 -10.82 4.28 -6.84
CA GLN A 99 -12.21 4.27 -7.32
C GLN A 99 -12.70 2.86 -7.61
N ALA A 100 -13.97 2.62 -7.32
CA ALA A 100 -14.63 1.38 -7.68
C ALA A 100 -14.66 1.20 -9.21
N LEU A 101 -14.38 -0.03 -9.67
CA LEU A 101 -14.30 -0.36 -11.08
C LEU A 101 -15.20 -1.57 -11.39
N PRO A 102 -16.27 -1.43 -12.18
CA PRO A 102 -17.24 -2.51 -12.40
C PRO A 102 -16.70 -3.65 -13.30
N SER A 103 -15.66 -3.38 -14.09
CA SER A 103 -15.08 -4.35 -15.01
C SER A 103 -13.59 -4.14 -15.17
N LEU A 104 -12.86 -5.25 -15.25
CA LEU A 104 -11.41 -5.27 -15.46
C LEU A 104 -11.09 -5.64 -16.91
N HIS A 105 -9.94 -5.16 -17.38
CA HIS A 105 -9.39 -5.55 -18.67
C HIS A 105 -8.53 -6.80 -18.51
N VAL A 106 -8.55 -7.67 -19.52
CA VAL A 106 -7.66 -8.83 -19.59
C VAL A 106 -6.82 -8.75 -20.85
N GLN A 107 -5.50 -8.77 -20.71
CA GLN A 107 -4.56 -8.86 -21.82
C GLN A 107 -3.90 -10.25 -21.83
N PRO A 108 -4.27 -11.13 -22.76
CA PRO A 108 -3.70 -12.47 -22.83
C PRO A 108 -2.20 -12.45 -23.17
N ALA A 109 -1.45 -13.37 -22.56
CA ALA A 109 -0.04 -13.64 -22.86
C ALA A 109 0.82 -12.37 -23.03
N TRP A 110 0.79 -11.49 -22.04
CA TRP A 110 1.51 -10.22 -22.09
C TRP A 110 3.00 -10.42 -22.31
N ASN A 111 3.53 -9.82 -23.38
CA ASN A 111 4.89 -10.02 -23.86
C ASN A 111 5.92 -9.08 -23.22
N GLY A 112 5.51 -8.25 -22.25
CA GLY A 112 6.36 -7.25 -21.62
C GLY A 112 6.36 -5.87 -22.32
N GLU A 113 5.59 -5.70 -23.39
CA GLU A 113 5.36 -4.40 -24.03
C GLU A 113 4.44 -3.51 -23.19
N ARG A 114 4.21 -2.27 -23.62
CA ARG A 114 3.36 -1.32 -22.89
C ARG A 114 1.96 -1.87 -22.60
N VAL A 115 1.57 -1.87 -21.33
CA VAL A 115 0.20 -2.20 -20.91
C VAL A 115 -0.79 -1.15 -21.47
N PRO A 116 -1.89 -1.56 -22.13
CA PRO A 116 -2.76 -0.67 -22.88
C PRO A 116 -3.85 -0.03 -22.01
N TYR A 117 -3.46 0.79 -21.03
CA TYR A 117 -4.42 1.53 -20.19
C TYR A 117 -5.30 2.48 -21.03
N PRO A 118 -6.63 2.27 -21.08
CA PRO A 118 -7.50 3.00 -22.00
C PRO A 118 -7.69 4.49 -21.64
N LYS A 119 -7.66 4.86 -20.36
CA LYS A 119 -7.86 6.25 -19.91
C LYS A 119 -6.55 7.01 -19.70
N ASN A 120 -5.41 6.34 -19.72
CA ASN A 120 -4.11 6.99 -19.60
C ASN A 120 -3.10 6.41 -20.59
N THR A 121 -3.14 6.95 -21.81
CA THR A 121 -2.31 6.47 -22.91
C THR A 121 -0.84 6.91 -22.80
N THR A 122 -0.52 7.77 -21.82
CA THR A 122 0.82 8.35 -21.66
C THR A 122 1.73 7.52 -20.75
N ILE A 123 1.16 6.71 -19.86
CA ILE A 123 1.93 5.82 -18.98
C ILE A 123 2.63 4.72 -19.80
N GLN A 124 3.89 4.46 -19.46
CA GLN A 124 4.73 3.42 -20.04
C GLN A 124 5.02 2.32 -19.01
N VAL A 125 4.02 1.48 -18.71
CA VAL A 125 4.25 0.24 -17.97
C VAL A 125 4.72 -0.83 -18.95
N ASP A 126 6.03 -1.02 -19.05
CA ASP A 126 6.71 -2.07 -19.82
C ASP A 126 7.95 -2.55 -19.06
N LEU A 127 8.60 -3.62 -19.53
CA LEU A 127 9.77 -4.19 -18.85
C LEU A 127 11.02 -3.30 -18.92
N ALA A 128 11.08 -2.34 -19.86
CA ALA A 128 12.19 -1.40 -19.95
C ALA A 128 12.09 -0.33 -18.86
N THR A 129 10.88 0.14 -18.59
CA THR A 129 10.59 1.17 -17.59
C THR A 129 10.46 0.58 -16.19
N TYR A 130 9.83 -0.61 -16.09
CA TYR A 130 9.55 -1.32 -14.85
C TYR A 130 10.01 -2.79 -14.91
N PRO A 131 11.32 -3.05 -14.67
CA PRO A 131 11.85 -4.41 -14.62
C PRO A 131 11.16 -5.33 -13.59
N ALA A 132 10.58 -4.75 -12.53
CA ALA A 132 9.82 -5.50 -11.51
C ALA A 132 8.57 -6.21 -12.07
N ALA A 133 8.05 -5.77 -13.22
CA ALA A 133 6.93 -6.43 -13.90
C ALA A 133 7.31 -7.75 -14.60
N ALA A 134 8.60 -8.13 -14.63
CA ALA A 134 9.07 -9.34 -15.31
C ALA A 134 8.37 -10.62 -14.83
N ALA A 135 7.92 -10.66 -13.57
CA ALA A 135 7.19 -11.79 -13.02
C ALA A 135 5.89 -12.09 -13.79
N PHE A 136 5.33 -11.12 -14.50
CA PHE A 136 4.05 -11.25 -15.22
C PHE A 136 4.19 -11.54 -16.72
N ALA A 137 5.41 -11.54 -17.25
CA ALA A 137 5.64 -11.82 -18.66
C ALA A 137 5.16 -13.23 -19.04
N GLY A 138 4.43 -13.34 -20.15
CA GLY A 138 3.79 -14.55 -20.64
C GLY A 138 2.46 -14.91 -19.95
N GLN A 139 2.00 -14.11 -18.98
CA GLN A 139 0.75 -14.34 -18.25
C GLN A 139 -0.40 -13.50 -18.82
N ASP A 140 -1.63 -13.83 -18.45
CA ASP A 140 -2.81 -13.05 -18.82
C ASP A 140 -3.00 -11.95 -17.78
N LEU A 141 -2.61 -10.72 -18.12
CA LEU A 141 -2.71 -9.57 -17.21
C LEU A 141 -4.16 -9.19 -16.95
N VAL A 142 -4.43 -8.77 -15.72
CA VAL A 142 -5.70 -8.20 -15.28
C VAL A 142 -5.42 -6.80 -14.72
N PHE A 143 -6.01 -5.76 -15.32
CA PHE A 143 -5.69 -4.37 -15.01
C PHE A 143 -6.92 -3.45 -15.14
N GLY A 144 -6.82 -2.26 -14.54
CA GLY A 144 -7.86 -1.23 -14.57
C GLY A 144 -7.74 -0.27 -15.76
N ASP A 145 -8.47 0.85 -15.71
CA ASP A 145 -8.50 1.82 -16.82
C ASP A 145 -7.25 2.71 -16.93
N GLY A 146 -6.45 2.83 -15.86
CA GLY A 146 -5.28 3.71 -15.77
C GLY A 146 -5.55 5.15 -15.33
N GLU A 147 -6.76 5.46 -14.86
CA GLU A 147 -7.14 6.80 -14.36
C GLU A 147 -6.76 7.00 -12.88
N CYS A 148 -6.96 5.96 -12.07
CA CYS A 148 -6.72 5.93 -10.63
C CYS A 148 -6.52 4.46 -10.19
N PRO A 149 -6.07 4.21 -8.95
CA PRO A 149 -6.09 2.86 -8.38
C PRO A 149 -7.54 2.34 -8.31
N PHE A 150 -7.71 1.02 -8.41
CA PHE A 150 -8.98 0.30 -8.26
C PHE A 150 -9.01 -0.66 -7.05
N GLY A 151 -7.92 -0.71 -6.29
CA GLY A 151 -7.82 -1.31 -4.96
C GLY A 151 -7.34 -2.75 -4.96
N LEU A 152 -6.30 -3.11 -5.74
CA LEU A 152 -5.71 -4.44 -5.61
C LEU A 152 -5.16 -4.68 -4.20
N ASP A 153 -4.62 -3.63 -3.59
CA ASP A 153 -4.33 -3.55 -2.15
C ASP A 153 -5.62 -3.17 -1.40
N ASP A 154 -6.29 -4.08 -0.69
CA ASP A 154 -6.01 -5.52 -0.58
C ASP A 154 -7.18 -6.40 -1.05
N LYS A 155 -7.96 -5.89 -2.00
CA LYS A 155 -9.05 -6.66 -2.62
C LYS A 155 -8.55 -7.88 -3.40
N LEU A 156 -7.26 -7.90 -3.79
CA LEU A 156 -6.66 -9.07 -4.39
C LEU A 156 -6.41 -10.18 -3.36
N GLY A 157 -5.93 -9.88 -2.16
CA GLY A 157 -5.81 -10.89 -1.11
C GLY A 157 -7.19 -11.35 -0.62
N LEU A 158 -8.17 -10.44 -0.56
CA LEU A 158 -9.58 -10.78 -0.31
C LEU A 158 -10.10 -11.77 -1.36
N THR A 159 -9.77 -11.55 -2.63
CA THR A 159 -10.08 -12.45 -3.74
C THR A 159 -9.45 -13.84 -3.55
N HIS A 160 -8.20 -13.90 -3.09
CA HIS A 160 -7.53 -15.18 -2.80
C HIS A 160 -8.27 -15.95 -1.70
N LEU A 161 -8.71 -15.26 -0.65
CA LEU A 161 -9.48 -15.86 0.47
C LEU A 161 -10.88 -16.29 0.06
N MET A 162 -11.58 -15.51 -0.77
CA MET A 162 -12.87 -15.90 -1.35
C MET A 162 -12.73 -17.16 -2.23
N THR A 163 -11.67 -17.22 -3.03
CA THR A 163 -11.36 -18.37 -3.88
C THR A 163 -11.00 -19.60 -3.05
N LEU A 164 -10.18 -19.43 -2.01
CA LEU A 164 -9.86 -20.47 -1.02
C LEU A 164 -11.13 -21.07 -0.41
N ALA A 165 -12.03 -20.22 0.11
CA ALA A 165 -13.27 -20.67 0.74
C ALA A 165 -14.14 -21.48 -0.24
N THR A 166 -14.22 -21.05 -1.49
CA THR A 166 -14.97 -21.78 -2.53
C THR A 166 -14.34 -23.15 -2.81
N LEU A 167 -13.02 -23.23 -2.94
CA LEU A 167 -12.31 -24.50 -3.15
C LEU A 167 -12.49 -25.46 -1.98
N LEU A 168 -12.46 -24.95 -0.73
CA LEU A 168 -12.72 -25.77 0.46
C LEU A 168 -14.18 -26.25 0.53
N ALA A 169 -15.15 -25.45 0.09
CA ALA A 169 -16.54 -25.86 0.02
C ALA A 169 -16.77 -26.99 -1.00
N GLU A 170 -16.06 -26.96 -2.13
CA GLU A 170 -16.10 -27.98 -3.19
C GLU A 170 -15.31 -29.25 -2.84
N ALA A 171 -14.44 -29.19 -1.82
CA ALA A 171 -13.59 -30.29 -1.38
C ALA A 171 -13.87 -30.70 0.08
N PRO A 172 -15.06 -31.26 0.39
CA PRO A 172 -15.49 -31.56 1.77
C PRO A 172 -14.60 -32.59 2.49
N ASN A 173 -13.85 -33.40 1.75
CA ASN A 173 -12.98 -34.44 2.30
C ASN A 173 -11.58 -33.94 2.69
N ILE A 174 -11.28 -32.66 2.43
CA ILE A 174 -9.97 -32.08 2.75
C ILE A 174 -9.91 -31.73 4.23
N GLU A 175 -8.92 -32.28 4.91
CA GLU A 175 -8.69 -32.06 6.33
C GLU A 175 -8.00 -30.71 6.57
N HIS A 176 -8.53 -29.93 7.51
CA HIS A 176 -7.96 -28.65 7.91
C HIS A 176 -8.40 -28.33 9.36
N PRO A 177 -7.63 -27.53 10.11
CA PRO A 177 -8.07 -27.04 11.42
C PRO A 177 -9.31 -26.15 11.29
N PRO A 178 -10.01 -25.83 12.40
CA PRO A 178 -10.97 -24.74 12.39
C PRO A 178 -10.36 -23.48 11.79
N LEU A 179 -11.09 -22.81 10.91
CA LEU A 179 -10.59 -21.73 10.07
C LEU A 179 -11.43 -20.48 10.27
N PHE A 180 -10.78 -19.36 10.55
CA PHE A 180 -11.38 -18.03 10.49
C PHE A 180 -10.85 -17.29 9.27
N ILE A 181 -11.75 -16.76 8.44
CA ILE A 181 -11.42 -15.80 7.38
C ILE A 181 -11.99 -14.45 7.81
N ILE A 182 -11.14 -13.43 7.88
CA ILE A 182 -11.43 -12.18 8.57
C ILE A 182 -11.16 -10.99 7.67
N GLY A 183 -12.19 -10.18 7.41
CA GLY A 183 -12.06 -8.85 6.78
C GLY A 183 -12.12 -7.75 7.82
N ARG A 184 -11.07 -6.92 7.92
CA ARG A 184 -10.99 -5.76 8.82
C ARG A 184 -11.11 -4.43 8.07
N PRO A 185 -11.68 -3.37 8.66
CA PRO A 185 -11.65 -2.03 8.09
C PRO A 185 -10.38 -1.26 8.45
N ASP A 186 -10.22 -0.11 7.80
CA ASP A 186 -9.32 1.01 8.15
C ASP A 186 -7.83 0.63 8.40
N GLU A 187 -7.28 -0.32 7.65
CA GLU A 187 -5.84 -0.63 7.68
C GLU A 187 -5.01 0.54 7.14
N GLU A 188 -5.42 1.10 6.01
CA GLU A 188 -4.66 2.11 5.23
C GLU A 188 -4.43 3.41 6.01
N VAL A 189 -5.28 3.66 7.01
CA VAL A 189 -5.20 4.83 7.90
C VAL A 189 -4.63 4.49 9.29
N GLY A 190 -4.10 3.27 9.46
CA GLY A 190 -3.45 2.79 10.67
C GLY A 190 -4.39 2.69 11.88
N ARG A 191 -5.67 2.36 11.68
CA ARG A 191 -6.69 2.41 12.74
C ARG A 191 -6.79 1.11 13.52
N ASP A 192 -5.75 0.80 14.29
CA ASP A 192 -5.67 -0.43 15.08
C ASP A 192 -6.82 -0.60 16.11
N GLN A 193 -7.49 0.48 16.52
CA GLN A 193 -8.69 0.38 17.36
C GLN A 193 -9.78 -0.50 16.74
N ALA A 194 -9.83 -0.59 15.41
CA ALA A 194 -10.77 -1.45 14.70
C ALA A 194 -10.63 -2.94 15.07
N VAL A 195 -9.42 -3.39 15.44
CA VAL A 195 -9.11 -4.82 15.62
C VAL A 195 -8.76 -5.23 17.06
N VAL A 196 -8.71 -4.30 18.02
CA VAL A 196 -8.41 -4.63 19.43
C VAL A 196 -9.42 -5.62 20.02
N GLY A 197 -10.71 -5.39 19.78
CA GLY A 197 -11.79 -6.29 20.23
C GLY A 197 -11.71 -7.65 19.53
N LEU A 198 -11.50 -7.64 18.21
CA LEU A 198 -11.31 -8.81 17.38
C LEU A 198 -10.15 -9.70 17.87
N ALA A 199 -8.99 -9.11 18.15
CA ALA A 199 -7.81 -9.83 18.65
C ALA A 199 -8.12 -10.55 19.97
N GLY A 200 -8.84 -9.90 20.89
CA GLY A 200 -9.30 -10.53 22.13
C GLY A 200 -10.26 -11.70 21.87
N TRP A 201 -11.23 -11.48 20.99
CA TRP A 201 -12.25 -12.47 20.62
C TRP A 201 -11.64 -13.76 20.02
N LEU A 202 -10.61 -13.61 19.18
CA LEU A 202 -9.86 -14.73 18.59
C LEU A 202 -9.03 -15.47 19.64
N ALA A 203 -8.33 -14.74 20.50
CA ALA A 203 -7.47 -15.34 21.53
C ALA A 203 -8.27 -16.21 22.52
N GLU A 204 -9.46 -15.74 22.93
CA GLU A 204 -10.42 -16.46 23.77
C GLU A 204 -10.94 -17.75 23.13
N ARG A 205 -10.95 -17.82 21.79
CA ARG A 205 -11.32 -19.01 21.01
C ARG A 205 -10.15 -19.92 20.68
N GLY A 206 -8.99 -19.66 21.27
CA GLY A 206 -7.82 -20.50 21.13
C GLY A 206 -7.00 -20.27 19.87
N VAL A 207 -7.26 -19.21 19.08
CA VAL A 207 -6.40 -18.86 17.95
C VAL A 207 -5.02 -18.47 18.49
N ARG A 208 -3.96 -19.02 17.89
CA ARG A 208 -2.55 -18.72 18.23
C ARG A 208 -1.70 -18.36 17.03
N HIS A 209 -2.16 -18.72 15.84
CA HIS A 209 -1.47 -18.51 14.58
C HIS A 209 -2.42 -17.88 13.57
N ALA A 210 -1.91 -16.91 12.83
CA ALA A 210 -2.65 -16.30 11.75
C ALA A 210 -1.72 -15.87 10.60
N TYR A 211 -2.33 -15.59 9.45
CA TYR A 211 -1.67 -15.00 8.30
C TYR A 211 -2.45 -13.78 7.83
N THR A 212 -1.82 -12.63 7.71
CA THR A 212 -2.33 -11.56 6.84
C THR A 212 -2.00 -11.93 5.39
N VAL A 213 -2.92 -11.69 4.46
CA VAL A 213 -2.71 -11.93 3.01
C VAL A 213 -2.56 -10.58 2.31
N ASP A 214 -1.57 -9.80 2.73
CA ASP A 214 -1.38 -8.39 2.40
C ASP A 214 0.10 -8.10 2.08
N GLY A 215 0.76 -9.07 1.46
CA GLY A 215 2.14 -8.93 1.00
C GLY A 215 2.20 -8.44 -0.44
N ILE A 216 3.34 -7.91 -0.85
CA ILE A 216 3.46 -7.28 -2.18
C ILE A 216 3.72 -8.35 -3.24
N LEU A 217 4.88 -9.01 -3.16
CA LEU A 217 5.34 -9.90 -4.22
C LEU A 217 4.56 -11.22 -4.22
N PRO A 218 4.49 -11.90 -5.38
CA PRO A 218 3.89 -13.22 -5.42
C PRO A 218 4.62 -14.19 -4.47
N PHE A 219 3.83 -14.85 -3.63
CA PHE A 219 4.25 -15.94 -2.74
C PHE A 219 5.29 -15.59 -1.67
N GLU A 220 5.59 -14.31 -1.44
CA GLU A 220 6.50 -13.93 -0.36
C GLU A 220 5.91 -14.28 1.01
N ILE A 221 6.79 -14.46 1.99
CA ILE A 221 6.42 -14.63 3.39
C ILE A 221 7.15 -13.55 4.17
N ASN A 222 6.41 -12.66 4.81
CA ASN A 222 6.98 -11.63 5.65
C ASN A 222 6.78 -11.96 7.12
N VAL A 223 7.89 -11.99 7.86
CA VAL A 223 7.91 -12.14 9.32
C VAL A 223 8.57 -10.94 9.99
N GLU A 224 8.70 -9.84 9.26
CA GLU A 224 9.35 -8.62 9.71
C GLU A 224 8.82 -7.45 8.87
N ASN A 225 8.64 -6.29 9.50
CA ASN A 225 8.20 -5.06 8.87
C ASN A 225 8.98 -3.86 9.43
N PHE A 226 8.75 -2.66 8.90
CA PHE A 226 9.36 -1.46 9.49
C PHE A 226 8.81 -1.16 10.88
N ASN A 227 9.62 -0.49 11.72
CA ASN A 227 9.07 0.43 12.70
C ASN A 227 8.69 1.72 11.98
N ALA A 228 7.60 2.35 12.39
CA ALA A 228 7.10 3.57 11.75
C ALA A 228 6.87 4.71 12.75
N ALA A 229 7.26 5.89 12.31
CA ALA A 229 6.96 7.16 12.96
C ALA A 229 6.59 8.20 11.90
N GLY A 230 6.02 9.31 12.35
CA GLY A 230 5.78 10.51 11.55
C GLY A 230 6.39 11.74 12.19
N ALA A 231 6.58 12.77 11.37
CA ALA A 231 6.91 14.11 11.83
C ALA A 231 6.09 15.17 11.11
N ARG A 232 5.80 16.27 11.81
CA ARG A 232 5.13 17.47 11.27
C ARG A 232 6.00 18.68 11.54
N VAL A 233 6.33 19.42 10.49
CA VAL A 233 7.07 20.68 10.58
C VAL A 233 6.16 21.82 10.14
N THR A 234 5.95 22.80 11.02
CA THR A 234 5.12 23.97 10.72
C THR A 234 6.00 25.15 10.35
N PHE A 235 5.69 25.78 9.23
CA PHE A 235 6.33 26.98 8.71
C PHE A 235 5.35 28.15 8.87
N PRO A 236 5.64 29.11 9.77
CA PRO A 236 4.76 30.23 10.00
C PRO A 236 4.69 31.11 8.75
N ASP A 237 3.52 31.70 8.54
CA ASP A 237 3.34 32.67 7.49
C ASP A 237 4.01 34.01 7.85
N GLY A 238 4.26 34.81 6.82
CA GLY A 238 4.83 36.15 6.93
C GLY A 238 4.68 36.88 5.61
N GLU A 239 4.58 38.21 5.67
CA GLU A 239 4.51 39.01 4.46
C GLU A 239 5.80 38.86 3.65
N VAL A 240 5.66 38.47 2.38
CA VAL A 240 6.74 38.50 1.42
C VAL A 240 6.34 39.32 0.21
N THR A 241 7.07 40.40 -0.04
CA THR A 241 6.95 41.15 -1.29
C THR A 241 7.97 40.59 -2.27
N VAL A 242 7.49 39.79 -3.21
CA VAL A 242 8.29 39.34 -4.36
C VAL A 242 7.74 40.00 -5.60
N GLU A 243 8.51 40.88 -6.24
CA GLU A 243 8.14 41.40 -7.56
C GLU A 243 8.37 40.33 -8.62
N GLY A 244 7.50 40.26 -9.62
CA GLY A 244 7.65 39.30 -10.71
C GLY A 244 6.35 39.00 -11.43
N ILE A 245 6.44 38.02 -12.31
CA ILE A 245 5.32 37.45 -13.05
C ILE A 245 4.86 36.19 -12.31
N ASP A 246 3.55 36.13 -12.04
CA ASP A 246 2.94 34.98 -11.39
C ASP A 246 2.75 33.84 -12.40
N LEU A 247 3.18 32.65 -11.98
CA LEU A 247 2.93 31.39 -12.69
C LEU A 247 2.32 30.39 -11.71
N VAL A 248 1.45 29.53 -12.21
CA VAL A 248 0.88 28.40 -11.48
C VAL A 248 1.33 27.13 -12.17
N ALA A 249 2.00 26.26 -11.40
CA ALA A 249 2.33 24.92 -11.86
C ALA A 249 1.41 23.90 -11.20
N ARG A 250 0.92 22.97 -12.01
CA ARG A 250 0.26 21.74 -11.52
C ARG A 250 1.24 20.61 -11.79
N ILE A 251 1.68 19.92 -10.76
CA ILE A 251 2.69 18.86 -10.84
C ILE A 251 2.02 17.58 -10.37
N GLY A 252 1.88 16.64 -11.29
CA GLY A 252 1.55 15.25 -10.97
C GLY A 252 2.82 14.47 -10.68
N GLY A 253 2.92 13.91 -9.49
CA GLY A 253 4.07 13.09 -9.08
C GLY A 253 4.01 11.68 -9.66
N VAL A 254 4.91 10.82 -9.20
CA VAL A 254 4.81 9.37 -9.44
C VAL A 254 4.24 8.74 -8.18
N ASN A 255 2.97 8.34 -8.19
CA ASN A 255 2.32 7.70 -7.05
C ASN A 255 2.66 6.21 -6.99
N THR A 256 2.97 5.72 -5.79
CA THR A 256 3.33 4.32 -5.51
C THR A 256 3.14 4.03 -4.01
N HIS A 257 2.86 2.79 -3.65
CA HIS A 257 2.94 2.34 -2.25
C HIS A 257 4.36 2.50 -1.67
N GLY A 258 4.46 2.81 -0.37
CA GLY A 258 5.75 3.08 0.29
C GLY A 258 6.75 1.93 0.23
N ALA A 259 6.27 0.68 0.23
CA ALA A 259 7.11 -0.52 0.15
C ALA A 259 7.77 -0.72 -1.23
N THR A 260 7.17 -0.20 -2.30
CA THR A 260 7.65 -0.38 -3.68
C THR A 260 8.23 0.89 -4.30
N ALA A 261 8.29 1.97 -3.53
CA ALA A 261 8.68 3.31 -3.96
C ALA A 261 9.97 3.37 -4.79
N HIS A 262 11.00 2.61 -4.43
CA HIS A 262 12.26 2.55 -5.18
C HIS A 262 12.10 1.89 -6.56
N ALA A 263 11.50 0.71 -6.61
CA ALA A 263 11.32 -0.03 -7.86
C ALA A 263 10.46 0.75 -8.87
N GLU A 264 9.46 1.46 -8.36
CA GLU A 264 8.50 2.20 -9.17
C GLU A 264 8.90 3.66 -9.42
N GLY A 265 9.90 4.16 -8.69
CA GLY A 265 10.46 5.51 -8.87
C GLY A 265 9.53 6.60 -8.38
N HIS A 266 8.97 6.40 -7.18
CA HIS A 266 8.16 7.37 -6.46
C HIS A 266 8.76 8.78 -6.50
N ARG A 267 7.91 9.78 -6.69
CA ARG A 267 8.31 11.20 -6.68
C ARG A 267 7.18 12.06 -6.14
N ALA A 268 7.39 12.60 -4.94
CA ALA A 268 6.42 13.48 -4.30
C ALA A 268 6.60 14.95 -4.73
N GLY A 269 5.48 15.69 -4.74
CA GLY A 269 5.43 17.12 -5.07
C GLY A 269 6.45 17.99 -4.33
N PRO A 270 6.63 17.88 -3.00
CA PRO A 270 7.63 18.68 -2.27
C PRO A 270 9.06 18.51 -2.83
N ARG A 271 9.45 17.29 -3.21
CA ARG A 271 10.76 17.01 -3.81
C ARG A 271 10.87 17.63 -5.21
N LEU A 272 9.89 17.42 -6.07
CA LEU A 272 9.89 17.94 -7.45
C LEU A 272 9.95 19.48 -7.46
N VAL A 273 9.22 20.14 -6.57
CA VAL A 273 9.27 21.61 -6.42
C VAL A 273 10.62 22.09 -5.88
N ALA A 274 11.22 21.36 -4.94
CA ALA A 274 12.56 21.65 -4.42
C ALA A 274 13.65 21.54 -5.50
N GLU A 275 13.58 20.50 -6.35
CA GLU A 275 14.48 20.31 -7.49
C GLU A 275 14.27 21.41 -8.54
N TRP A 276 13.03 21.79 -8.83
CA TRP A 276 12.71 22.90 -9.73
C TRP A 276 13.26 24.24 -9.23
N ALA A 277 13.06 24.56 -7.96
CA ALA A 277 13.60 25.78 -7.34
C ALA A 277 15.14 25.79 -7.30
N ALA A 278 15.78 24.62 -7.21
CA ALA A 278 17.23 24.51 -7.33
C ALA A 278 17.73 24.73 -8.78
N ALA A 279 16.99 24.23 -9.77
CA ALA A 279 17.32 24.37 -11.19
C ALA A 279 17.03 25.77 -11.76
N CYS A 280 16.16 26.56 -11.12
CA CYS A 280 15.86 27.93 -11.50
C CYS A 280 16.01 28.90 -10.31
N PRO A 281 17.22 29.43 -10.03
CA PRO A 281 17.46 30.29 -8.87
C PRO A 281 16.66 31.59 -8.82
N SER A 282 16.13 32.05 -9.96
CA SER A 282 15.24 33.22 -10.04
C SER A 282 13.78 32.93 -9.67
N LEU A 283 13.45 31.67 -9.39
CA LEU A 283 12.11 31.22 -9.03
C LEU A 283 11.92 31.33 -7.52
N THR A 284 10.85 32.03 -7.12
CA THR A 284 10.39 32.07 -5.73
C THR A 284 9.06 31.35 -5.62
N VAL A 285 8.99 30.36 -4.74
CA VAL A 285 7.73 29.66 -4.42
C VAL A 285 6.91 30.54 -3.47
N VAL A 286 5.68 30.88 -3.85
CA VAL A 286 4.82 31.80 -3.11
C VAL A 286 3.60 31.12 -2.48
N SER A 287 3.17 29.99 -3.04
CA SER A 287 2.14 29.13 -2.47
C SER A 287 2.42 27.66 -2.80
N PHE A 288 1.94 26.75 -1.94
CA PHE A 288 2.08 25.32 -2.12
C PHE A 288 0.85 24.62 -1.54
N GLN A 289 0.30 23.65 -2.28
CA GLN A 289 -0.77 22.81 -1.81
C GLN A 289 -0.62 21.40 -2.40
N SER A 290 -0.46 20.39 -1.55
CA SER A 290 -0.63 19.00 -1.98
C SER A 290 -2.09 18.73 -2.33
N ASP A 291 -2.31 17.86 -3.31
CA ASP A 291 -3.65 17.40 -3.65
C ASP A 291 -4.28 16.62 -2.48
N ALA A 292 -5.60 16.73 -2.32
CA ALA A 292 -6.32 16.14 -1.19
C ALA A 292 -6.57 14.63 -1.36
N LEU A 293 -6.40 14.10 -2.57
CA LEU A 293 -6.64 12.71 -2.95
C LEU A 293 -5.35 12.01 -3.41
N ARG A 294 -4.36 12.75 -3.93
CA ARG A 294 -3.08 12.20 -4.40
C ARG A 294 -1.91 12.89 -3.73
N ASP A 295 -1.33 12.25 -2.72
CA ASP A 295 -0.25 12.81 -1.90
C ASP A 295 0.97 13.29 -2.73
N CYS A 296 1.25 12.67 -3.88
CA CYS A 296 2.36 13.05 -4.76
C CYS A 296 2.07 14.28 -5.64
N ASP A 297 0.81 14.65 -5.81
CA ASP A 297 0.39 15.73 -6.70
C ASP A 297 0.35 17.06 -5.94
N THR A 298 0.69 18.15 -6.63
CA THR A 298 0.70 19.48 -6.01
C THR A 298 0.34 20.59 -6.97
N VAL A 299 -0.30 21.63 -6.43
CA VAL A 299 -0.45 22.93 -7.08
C VAL A 299 0.50 23.90 -6.37
N VAL A 300 1.35 24.54 -7.17
CA VAL A 300 2.37 25.46 -6.67
C VAL A 300 2.25 26.80 -7.41
N GLY A 301 2.16 27.88 -6.64
CA GLY A 301 2.31 29.23 -7.16
C GLY A 301 3.75 29.67 -7.07
N VAL A 302 4.28 30.24 -8.16
CA VAL A 302 5.65 30.75 -8.21
C VAL A 302 5.69 32.15 -8.82
N ARG A 303 6.71 32.93 -8.44
CA ARG A 303 7.07 34.21 -9.04
C ARG A 303 8.45 34.15 -9.65
N VAL A 304 8.58 34.71 -10.85
CA VAL A 304 9.84 34.82 -11.58
C VAL A 304 10.05 36.25 -12.06
N ALA A 305 11.31 36.67 -12.21
CA ALA A 305 11.61 37.97 -12.78
C ALA A 305 11.08 38.09 -14.23
N PRO A 306 10.66 39.28 -14.69
CA PRO A 306 10.24 39.47 -16.07
C PRO A 306 11.28 38.98 -17.08
N GLY A 307 10.87 38.16 -18.05
CA GLY A 307 11.75 37.53 -19.04
C GLY A 307 12.36 36.19 -18.60
N GLN A 308 12.09 35.71 -17.38
CA GLN A 308 12.56 34.41 -16.88
C GLN A 308 11.51 33.29 -16.96
N GLU A 309 10.33 33.54 -17.50
CA GLU A 309 9.25 32.54 -17.62
C GLU A 309 9.68 31.32 -18.47
N GLY A 310 10.42 31.58 -19.55
CA GLY A 310 10.98 30.53 -20.41
C GLY A 310 12.02 29.69 -19.68
N ALA A 311 12.88 30.31 -18.87
CA ALA A 311 13.88 29.60 -18.07
C ALA A 311 13.20 28.74 -16.98
N ALA A 312 12.19 29.27 -16.31
CA ALA A 312 11.41 28.52 -15.33
C ALA A 312 10.69 27.32 -15.95
N ARG A 313 10.07 27.48 -17.14
CA ARG A 313 9.46 26.38 -17.89
C ARG A 313 10.49 25.32 -18.30
N ALA A 314 11.63 25.74 -18.83
CA ALA A 314 12.68 24.81 -19.25
C ALA A 314 13.24 24.01 -18.06
N ALA A 315 13.43 24.66 -16.90
CA ALA A 315 13.86 24.00 -15.68
C ALA A 315 12.82 22.97 -15.18
N LEU A 316 11.53 23.33 -15.16
CA LEU A 316 10.47 22.38 -14.79
C LEU A 316 10.42 21.19 -15.74
N ALA A 317 10.47 21.44 -17.06
CA ALA A 317 10.48 20.39 -18.06
C ALA A 317 11.66 19.42 -17.87
N ALA A 318 12.85 19.94 -17.55
CA ALA A 318 14.04 19.12 -17.31
C ALA A 318 13.91 18.26 -16.04
N VAL A 319 13.36 18.81 -14.95
CA VAL A 319 13.10 18.07 -13.71
C VAL A 319 12.07 16.96 -13.93
N MET A 320 11.02 17.23 -14.71
CA MET A 320 9.93 16.27 -14.91
C MET A 320 10.25 15.18 -15.95
N ALA A 321 11.11 15.46 -16.94
CA ALA A 321 11.36 14.58 -18.08
C ALA A 321 11.69 13.11 -17.71
N PRO A 322 12.56 12.82 -16.71
CA PRO A 322 12.87 11.44 -16.32
C PRO A 322 11.68 10.68 -15.72
N HIS A 323 10.65 11.39 -15.28
CA HIS A 323 9.51 10.85 -14.54
C HIS A 323 8.25 10.72 -15.39
N LEU A 324 8.17 11.39 -16.55
CA LEU A 324 7.02 11.31 -17.45
C LEU A 324 6.65 9.88 -17.87
N PRO A 325 7.60 8.98 -18.23
CA PRO A 325 7.26 7.60 -18.57
C PRO A 325 6.59 6.84 -17.42
N ARG A 326 6.85 7.27 -16.18
CA ARG A 326 6.36 6.65 -14.94
C ARG A 326 5.03 7.21 -14.44
N GLY A 327 4.39 8.08 -15.23
CA GLY A 327 3.08 8.68 -14.93
C GLY A 327 3.13 10.09 -14.36
N ALA A 328 4.33 10.68 -14.19
CA ALA A 328 4.42 12.08 -13.78
C ALA A 328 3.85 13.00 -14.88
N SER A 329 3.29 14.13 -14.48
CA SER A 329 2.71 15.10 -15.40
C SER A 329 2.94 16.52 -14.90
N TRP A 330 2.86 17.51 -15.79
CA TRP A 330 2.95 18.90 -15.35
C TRP A 330 2.28 19.87 -16.32
N THR A 331 1.78 20.98 -15.77
CA THR A 331 1.45 22.20 -16.51
C THR A 331 2.11 23.40 -15.85
N LEU A 332 2.29 24.48 -16.62
CA LEU A 332 2.77 25.75 -16.12
C LEU A 332 2.07 26.86 -16.90
N GLU A 333 1.32 27.69 -16.21
CA GLU A 333 0.44 28.70 -16.82
C GLU A 333 0.62 30.04 -16.11
N ALA A 334 0.44 31.15 -16.84
CA ALA A 334 0.32 32.46 -16.21
C ALA A 334 -1.02 32.53 -15.46
N GLY A 335 -1.00 32.99 -14.22
CA GLY A 335 -2.21 33.04 -13.39
C GLY A 335 -1.90 33.48 -11.97
N ALA A 336 -2.92 33.78 -11.18
CA ALA A 336 -2.73 34.25 -9.80
C ALA A 336 -2.10 33.14 -8.94
N ALA A 337 -0.84 33.34 -8.54
CA ALA A 337 -0.05 32.38 -7.75
C ALA A 337 -0.47 32.31 -6.27
N GLY A 338 -1.58 32.95 -5.89
CA GLY A 338 -2.01 33.16 -4.51
C GLY A 338 -1.31 34.35 -3.83
N ALA A 339 -1.77 34.70 -2.63
CA ALA A 339 -1.07 35.69 -1.80
C ALA A 339 0.31 35.10 -1.41
N PRO A 340 1.42 35.83 -1.60
CA PRO A 340 2.72 35.32 -1.24
C PRO A 340 2.84 35.05 0.25
N THR A 341 3.28 33.83 0.57
CA THR A 341 3.53 33.40 1.95
C THR A 341 5.01 33.14 2.14
N ALA A 342 5.57 33.63 3.25
CA ALA A 342 6.93 33.23 3.66
C ALA A 342 7.01 31.72 3.93
N ALA A 343 5.88 31.13 4.33
CA ALA A 343 5.76 29.72 4.66
C ALA A 343 6.15 28.82 3.47
N ALA A 344 5.68 29.11 2.24
CA ALA A 344 5.91 28.23 1.10
C ALA A 344 7.39 28.21 0.69
N ALA A 345 8.02 29.38 0.63
CA ALA A 345 9.44 29.52 0.37
C ALA A 345 10.29 28.84 1.46
N ALA A 346 9.95 29.05 2.73
CA ALA A 346 10.65 28.45 3.86
C ALA A 346 10.54 26.91 3.87
N MET A 347 9.35 26.38 3.59
CA MET A 347 9.12 24.94 3.50
C MET A 347 9.98 24.31 2.40
N ILE A 348 9.97 24.88 1.19
CA ILE A 348 10.77 24.35 0.08
C ILE A 348 12.27 24.52 0.32
N ALA A 349 12.71 25.63 0.94
CA ALA A 349 14.09 25.79 1.36
C ALA A 349 14.52 24.72 2.38
N TRP A 350 13.64 24.37 3.32
CA TRP A 350 13.89 23.29 4.27
C TRP A 350 13.98 21.93 3.57
N VAL A 351 13.08 21.61 2.64
CA VAL A 351 13.11 20.36 1.86
C VAL A 351 14.43 20.24 1.07
N ARG A 352 14.91 21.35 0.48
CA ARG A 352 16.21 21.39 -0.20
C ARG A 352 17.37 21.12 0.77
N ALA A 353 17.38 21.79 1.93
CA ALA A 353 18.41 21.58 2.95
C ALA A 353 18.40 20.14 3.49
N PHE A 354 17.21 19.57 3.68
CA PHE A 354 17.03 18.17 4.07
C PHE A 354 17.66 17.23 3.05
N TYR A 355 17.33 17.34 1.75
CA TYR A 355 17.92 16.46 0.73
C TYR A 355 19.41 16.72 0.46
N ALA A 356 19.92 17.92 0.74
CA ALA A 356 21.34 18.23 0.65
C ALA A 356 22.15 17.78 1.87
N SER A 357 21.49 17.37 2.95
CA SER A 357 22.16 16.87 4.16
C SER A 357 22.77 15.48 3.93
N ASN A 358 23.70 15.10 4.81
CA ASN A 358 24.31 13.77 4.80
C ASN A 358 24.37 13.20 6.22
N PRO A 359 23.25 12.66 6.74
CA PRO A 359 23.20 12.13 8.10
C PRO A 359 23.79 10.72 8.24
N GLY A 360 24.38 10.16 7.17
CA GLY A 360 24.95 8.80 7.18
C GLY A 360 23.92 7.69 6.96
N PHE A 361 22.69 8.02 6.54
CA PHE A 361 21.65 7.07 6.14
C PHE A 361 20.84 7.60 4.96
N THR A 362 20.20 6.70 4.21
CA THR A 362 19.32 7.04 3.08
C THR A 362 18.14 7.89 3.53
N LEU A 363 17.85 8.95 2.79
CA LEU A 363 16.77 9.89 3.09
C LEU A 363 15.46 9.48 2.40
N PRO A 364 15.23 9.76 1.11
CA PRO A 364 13.95 9.49 0.47
C PRO A 364 13.68 7.99 0.26
N CYS A 365 12.39 7.61 0.23
CA CYS A 365 11.98 6.22 0.04
C CYS A 365 12.37 5.67 -1.34
N GLU A 366 12.33 6.49 -2.38
CA GLU A 366 12.74 6.14 -3.73
C GLU A 366 14.23 5.81 -3.89
N ASP A 367 15.09 6.22 -2.96
CA ASP A 367 16.53 5.93 -2.99
C ASP A 367 16.88 4.79 -1.99
N SER A 368 15.89 4.26 -1.28
CA SER A 368 16.04 3.24 -0.24
C SER A 368 15.63 1.86 -0.74
N SER A 369 16.42 0.83 -0.43
CA SER A 369 16.16 -0.54 -0.88
C SER A 369 16.52 -1.58 0.18
N GLY A 370 16.08 -2.82 0.02
CA GLY A 370 16.41 -3.90 0.95
C GLY A 370 16.05 -3.56 2.40
N ARG A 371 17.06 -3.40 3.27
CA ARG A 371 16.90 -3.04 4.69
C ARG A 371 17.07 -1.54 4.99
N ASP A 372 17.24 -0.69 3.99
CA ASP A 372 17.36 0.74 4.20
C ASP A 372 16.03 1.31 4.70
N GLY A 373 16.02 1.97 5.86
CA GLY A 373 14.92 2.86 6.24
C GLY A 373 14.89 4.14 5.39
N TYR A 374 13.86 4.96 5.58
CA TYR A 374 13.73 6.25 4.91
C TYR A 374 13.05 7.31 5.77
N THR A 375 13.28 8.57 5.42
CA THR A 375 12.57 9.77 5.88
C THR A 375 12.09 10.54 4.65
N HIS A 376 10.77 10.62 4.46
CA HIS A 376 10.18 11.12 3.22
C HIS A 376 9.17 12.24 3.50
N PRO A 377 9.51 13.51 3.21
CA PRO A 377 8.55 14.62 3.17
C PRO A 377 7.62 14.45 1.97
N TYR A 378 6.33 14.31 2.21
CA TYR A 378 5.40 13.89 1.16
C TYR A 378 4.23 14.86 0.96
N ARG A 379 3.78 15.55 2.01
CA ARG A 379 2.53 16.32 1.95
C ARG A 379 2.68 17.68 2.61
N GLY A 380 2.39 18.74 1.84
CA GLY A 380 2.34 20.12 2.32
C GLY A 380 0.89 20.62 2.37
N VAL A 381 0.40 21.00 3.55
CA VAL A 381 -0.98 21.44 3.77
C VAL A 381 -1.05 22.81 4.41
N ALA A 382 -2.03 23.61 4.00
CA ALA A 382 -2.37 24.86 4.67
C ALA A 382 -2.89 24.59 6.09
N VAL A 383 -2.37 25.36 7.04
CA VAL A 383 -2.83 25.36 8.43
C VAL A 383 -3.05 26.81 8.88
N PRO A 384 -3.84 27.06 9.94
CA PRO A 384 -3.98 28.41 10.47
C PRO A 384 -2.61 29.05 10.75
N GLY A 385 -2.32 30.17 10.09
CA GLY A 385 -1.07 30.92 10.26
C GLY A 385 0.16 30.34 9.56
N GLY A 386 0.03 29.43 8.59
CA GLY A 386 1.18 28.95 7.82
C GLY A 386 0.95 27.69 6.98
N LEU A 387 2.03 26.95 6.75
CA LEU A 387 2.04 25.65 6.08
C LEU A 387 2.62 24.57 7.00
N ARG A 388 2.08 23.36 6.91
CA ARG A 388 2.61 22.18 7.60
C ARG A 388 3.11 21.18 6.58
N LEU A 389 4.34 20.71 6.77
CA LEU A 389 4.94 19.61 6.02
C LEU A 389 4.85 18.32 6.85
N ASP A 390 4.19 17.31 6.30
CA ASP A 390 4.09 15.97 6.87
C ASP A 390 5.22 15.07 6.31
N LEU A 391 5.84 14.30 7.20
CA LEU A 391 6.92 13.36 6.88
C LEU A 391 6.58 11.95 7.37
N ARG A 392 6.89 10.94 6.53
CA ARG A 392 6.91 9.53 6.93
C ARG A 392 8.33 9.12 7.31
N VAL A 393 8.48 8.39 8.41
CA VAL A 393 9.77 7.88 8.90
C VAL A 393 9.66 6.37 9.10
N ARG A 394 10.58 5.61 8.50
CA ARG A 394 10.60 4.16 8.53
C ARG A 394 12.00 3.65 8.80
N ASP A 395 12.14 2.65 9.65
CA ASP A 395 13.39 1.91 9.83
C ASP A 395 13.13 0.53 10.46
N PHE A 396 13.91 -0.49 10.07
CA PHE A 396 13.77 -1.83 10.67
C PHE A 396 14.27 -1.85 12.11
N GLU A 397 15.24 -0.99 12.44
CA GLU A 397 15.86 -0.93 13.75
C GLU A 397 15.33 0.27 14.55
N PRO A 398 14.90 0.09 15.83
CA PRO A 398 14.43 1.19 16.65
C PRO A 398 15.44 2.34 16.79
N ALA A 399 16.75 2.00 16.86
CA ALA A 399 17.82 3.00 16.91
C ALA A 399 17.94 3.80 15.59
N GLY A 400 17.74 3.14 14.44
CA GLY A 400 17.72 3.81 13.13
C GLY A 400 16.51 4.75 13.01
N LEU A 401 15.35 4.33 13.48
CA LEU A 401 14.15 5.16 13.54
C LEU A 401 14.39 6.42 14.38
N GLN A 402 15.00 6.26 15.58
CA GLN A 402 15.31 7.39 16.46
C GLN A 402 16.32 8.36 15.82
N ALA A 403 17.39 7.85 15.21
CA ALA A 403 18.39 8.68 14.53
C ALA A 403 17.78 9.55 13.42
N ARG A 404 16.79 9.01 12.69
CA ARG A 404 16.04 9.76 11.67
C ARG A 404 15.19 10.88 12.25
N LEU A 405 14.51 10.62 13.37
CA LEU A 405 13.73 11.64 14.08
C LEU A 405 14.62 12.75 14.65
N ASP A 406 15.79 12.38 15.19
CA ASP A 406 16.78 13.34 15.69
C ASP A 406 17.35 14.20 14.56
N HIS A 407 17.60 13.61 13.39
CA HIS A 407 18.01 14.37 12.20
C HIS A 407 16.95 15.40 11.78
N ILE A 408 15.66 15.03 11.74
CA ILE A 408 14.58 15.98 11.46
C ILE A 408 14.62 17.13 12.47
N LYS A 409 14.71 16.83 13.77
CA LYS A 409 14.75 17.85 14.84
C LYS A 409 15.99 18.74 14.77
N SER A 410 17.12 18.23 14.28
CA SER A 410 18.33 19.03 14.07
C SER A 410 18.14 20.12 13.00
N LEU A 411 17.34 19.85 11.97
CA LEU A 411 17.02 20.79 10.90
C LEU A 411 15.76 21.64 11.19
N ALA A 412 14.85 21.12 12.01
CA ALA A 412 13.62 21.79 12.43
C ALA A 412 13.34 21.48 13.92
N PRO A 413 13.87 22.28 14.86
CA PRO A 413 13.66 22.07 16.29
C PRO A 413 12.18 22.11 16.74
N ASN A 414 11.32 22.73 15.93
CA ASN A 414 9.87 22.79 16.13
C ASN A 414 9.12 21.57 15.58
N ALA A 415 9.81 20.55 15.06
CA ALA A 415 9.17 19.36 14.51
C ALA A 415 8.45 18.56 15.61
N GLU A 416 7.16 18.29 15.40
CA GLU A 416 6.37 17.39 16.21
C GLU A 416 6.52 15.96 15.70
N THR A 417 6.90 15.02 16.56
CA THR A 417 7.13 13.61 16.18
C THR A 417 6.17 12.68 16.91
N PHE A 418 5.68 11.63 16.24
CA PHE A 418 4.76 10.65 16.81
C PHE A 418 5.05 9.24 16.27
N GLY A 419 4.82 8.21 17.10
CA GLY A 419 4.93 6.80 16.68
C GLY A 419 3.71 6.35 15.88
N GLN A 420 3.87 5.29 15.08
CA GLN A 420 2.78 4.67 14.32
C GLN A 420 2.64 3.18 14.66
N TYR A 421 3.65 2.36 14.33
CA TYR A 421 3.64 0.91 14.60
C TYR A 421 5.07 0.37 14.78
N HIS A 422 5.18 -0.85 15.30
CA HIS A 422 6.45 -1.51 15.59
C HIS A 422 6.78 -2.62 14.56
N ASN A 423 8.05 -2.99 14.52
CA ASN A 423 8.52 -4.16 13.79
C ASN A 423 8.07 -5.45 14.51
N MET A 424 7.35 -6.31 13.81
CA MET A 424 6.85 -7.60 14.30
C MET A 424 7.94 -8.68 14.47
N GLY A 425 9.08 -8.55 13.79
CA GLY A 425 10.12 -9.57 13.68
C GLY A 425 10.63 -10.11 15.02
N PRO A 426 11.01 -9.27 15.98
CA PRO A 426 11.41 -9.73 17.31
C PRO A 426 10.34 -10.58 18.00
N ARG A 427 9.05 -10.32 17.73
CA ARG A 427 7.92 -11.05 18.33
C ARG A 427 7.63 -12.37 17.59
N LEU A 428 7.89 -12.42 16.28
CA LEU A 428 7.72 -13.64 15.47
C LEU A 428 8.91 -14.60 15.50
N ALA A 429 10.07 -14.19 16.01
CA ALA A 429 11.26 -15.04 16.11
C ALA A 429 11.02 -16.36 16.88
N ALA A 430 10.04 -16.37 17.81
CA ALA A 430 9.65 -17.55 18.57
C ALA A 430 8.67 -18.49 17.81
N HIS A 431 8.26 -18.13 16.59
CA HIS A 431 7.23 -18.82 15.80
C HIS A 431 7.72 -19.24 14.40
N PRO A 432 8.85 -19.96 14.28
CA PRO A 432 9.37 -20.39 12.98
C PRO A 432 8.42 -21.33 12.21
N GLU A 433 7.45 -21.95 12.89
CA GLU A 433 6.44 -22.83 12.29
C GLU A 433 5.58 -22.13 11.23
N LEU A 434 5.31 -20.81 11.38
CA LEU A 434 4.54 -20.04 10.39
C LEU A 434 5.23 -20.06 9.02
N VAL A 435 6.54 -19.82 9.01
CA VAL A 435 7.36 -19.88 7.81
C VAL A 435 7.43 -21.32 7.28
N ALA A 436 7.64 -22.29 8.17
CA ALA A 436 7.77 -23.69 7.78
C ALA A 436 6.51 -24.22 7.08
N TRP A 437 5.31 -23.91 7.61
CA TRP A 437 4.04 -24.30 7.01
C TRP A 437 3.82 -23.63 5.64
N ALA A 438 4.05 -22.33 5.54
CA ALA A 438 3.91 -21.57 4.28
C ALA A 438 4.85 -22.09 3.19
N GLN A 439 6.12 -22.35 3.52
CA GLN A 439 7.09 -22.92 2.56
C GLN A 439 6.76 -24.37 2.21
N ALA A 440 6.29 -25.19 3.17
CA ALA A 440 5.87 -26.55 2.90
C ALA A 440 4.67 -26.59 1.95
N ALA A 441 3.70 -25.70 2.16
CA ALA A 441 2.55 -25.54 1.27
C ALA A 441 2.98 -25.09 -0.13
N ALA A 442 3.95 -24.18 -0.24
CA ALA A 442 4.48 -23.73 -1.52
C ALA A 442 5.11 -24.90 -2.31
N ARG A 443 5.91 -25.74 -1.63
CA ARG A 443 6.50 -26.95 -2.22
C ARG A 443 5.44 -27.94 -2.72
N ASP A 444 4.34 -28.10 -1.99
CA ASP A 444 3.24 -29.01 -2.40
C ASP A 444 2.55 -28.59 -3.71
N VAL A 445 2.67 -27.30 -4.08
CA VAL A 445 2.05 -26.73 -5.28
C VAL A 445 3.07 -26.26 -6.33
N GLY A 446 4.36 -26.58 -6.16
CA GLY A 446 5.42 -26.23 -7.10
C GLY A 446 5.70 -24.72 -7.17
N ILE A 447 5.62 -24.04 -6.03
CA ILE A 447 5.86 -22.60 -5.87
C ILE A 447 7.09 -22.39 -4.98
N GLU A 448 7.88 -21.37 -5.31
CA GLU A 448 8.90 -20.84 -4.40
C GLU A 448 8.28 -19.75 -3.53
N ALA A 449 8.50 -19.85 -2.22
CA ALA A 449 8.00 -18.88 -1.24
C ALA A 449 9.18 -18.26 -0.48
N PRO A 450 9.74 -17.14 -0.98
CA PRO A 450 10.86 -16.48 -0.33
C PRO A 450 10.45 -15.83 0.98
N VAL A 451 11.32 -15.89 1.98
CA VAL A 451 11.13 -15.19 3.26
C VAL A 451 11.87 -13.87 3.18
N MET A 452 11.16 -12.76 3.37
CA MET A 452 11.73 -11.43 3.25
C MET A 452 10.98 -10.41 4.10
N PRO A 453 11.66 -9.36 4.58
CA PRO A 453 10.98 -8.28 5.29
C PRO A 453 10.05 -7.51 4.33
N ILE A 454 8.90 -7.08 4.83
CA ILE A 454 8.05 -6.12 4.12
C ILE A 454 8.46 -4.70 4.48
N ARG A 455 8.54 -3.82 3.48
CA ARG A 455 8.91 -2.41 3.64
C ARG A 455 7.67 -1.54 3.92
N GLY A 456 6.78 -2.02 4.79
CA GLY A 456 5.49 -1.42 5.13
C GLY A 456 5.10 -1.69 6.59
N GLY A 457 3.80 -1.54 6.88
CA GLY A 457 3.16 -2.03 8.11
C GLY A 457 2.18 -3.14 7.75
N THR A 458 1.68 -3.88 8.74
CA THR A 458 0.66 -4.93 8.51
C THR A 458 -0.47 -4.91 9.55
N GLY A 459 -0.50 -3.89 10.42
CA GLY A 459 -1.54 -3.71 11.44
C GLY A 459 -1.71 -4.87 12.45
N VAL A 460 -0.64 -5.62 12.75
CA VAL A 460 -0.72 -6.86 13.55
C VAL A 460 -0.49 -6.68 15.06
N ASP A 461 -0.07 -5.50 15.52
CA ASP A 461 0.29 -5.24 16.92
C ASP A 461 -0.79 -5.69 17.92
N PRO A 462 -2.09 -5.38 17.73
CA PRO A 462 -3.15 -5.83 18.64
C PRO A 462 -3.29 -7.35 18.76
N PHE A 463 -2.97 -8.11 17.71
CA PHE A 463 -3.03 -9.58 17.72
C PHE A 463 -1.84 -10.18 18.45
N LEU A 464 -0.65 -9.65 18.17
CA LEU A 464 0.57 -10.06 18.84
C LEU A 464 0.47 -9.80 20.36
N ASP A 465 -0.19 -8.70 20.77
CA ASP A 465 -0.41 -8.36 22.19
C ASP A 465 -1.32 -9.37 22.91
N ARG A 466 -2.14 -10.09 22.14
CA ARG A 466 -2.99 -11.19 22.63
C ARG A 466 -2.35 -12.57 22.46
N GLY A 467 -1.07 -12.64 22.10
CA GLY A 467 -0.33 -13.89 21.91
C GLY A 467 -0.75 -14.65 20.65
N ILE A 468 -1.25 -13.95 19.64
CA ILE A 468 -1.53 -14.51 18.31
C ILE A 468 -0.37 -14.12 17.40
N ALA A 469 0.44 -15.10 16.99
CA ALA A 469 1.53 -14.89 16.06
C ALA A 469 0.96 -14.74 14.63
N VAL A 470 1.23 -13.61 13.99
CA VAL A 470 0.70 -13.28 12.65
C VAL A 470 1.84 -13.06 11.67
N ALA A 471 2.02 -13.96 10.71
CA ALA A 471 2.90 -13.71 9.56
C ALA A 471 2.12 -13.01 8.45
N ASN A 472 2.81 -12.37 7.51
CA ASN A 472 2.20 -11.86 6.28
C ASN A 472 2.58 -12.76 5.10
N VAL A 473 1.70 -12.88 4.12
CA VAL A 473 1.97 -13.59 2.86
C VAL A 473 1.62 -12.74 1.66
N GLY A 474 2.39 -12.93 0.59
CA GLY A 474 2.26 -12.22 -0.67
C GLY A 474 0.88 -12.33 -1.31
N THR A 475 0.52 -11.28 -2.03
CA THR A 475 -0.75 -11.18 -2.78
C THR A 475 -0.52 -11.18 -4.29
N GLY A 476 0.61 -10.61 -4.77
CA GLY A 476 1.05 -10.74 -6.16
C GLY A 476 0.43 -9.72 -7.12
N TYR A 477 0.29 -8.47 -6.68
CA TYR A 477 0.01 -7.32 -7.54
C TYR A 477 1.29 -6.57 -7.91
N PHE A 478 1.23 -5.77 -8.97
CA PHE A 478 2.24 -4.79 -9.35
C PHE A 478 1.71 -3.39 -9.04
N SER A 479 2.56 -2.48 -8.55
CA SER A 479 2.25 -1.06 -8.32
C SER A 479 0.95 -0.78 -7.57
N PRO A 480 0.78 -1.37 -6.36
CA PRO A 480 -0.38 -1.09 -5.53
C PRO A 480 -0.48 0.41 -5.20
N GLU A 481 -1.71 0.86 -4.91
CA GLU A 481 -2.07 2.26 -4.70
C GLU A 481 -1.81 3.18 -5.90
N SER A 482 -1.54 2.64 -7.10
CA SER A 482 -1.34 3.43 -8.31
C SER A 482 -2.35 3.07 -9.40
N GLU A 483 -2.62 4.04 -10.27
CA GLU A 483 -3.28 3.85 -11.56
C GLU A 483 -2.59 2.80 -12.46
N LYS A 484 -1.34 2.43 -12.13
CA LYS A 484 -0.54 1.42 -12.80
C LYS A 484 -0.81 0.00 -12.30
N GLU A 485 -1.69 -0.20 -11.31
CA GLU A 485 -1.78 -1.49 -10.67
C GLU A 485 -2.34 -2.59 -11.59
N PHE A 486 -1.80 -3.79 -11.48
CA PHE A 486 -2.30 -4.98 -12.19
C PHE A 486 -1.89 -6.28 -11.49
N THR A 487 -2.56 -7.38 -11.85
CA THR A 487 -2.16 -8.73 -11.50
C THR A 487 -2.29 -9.66 -12.72
N SER A 488 -2.30 -10.99 -12.53
CA SER A 488 -2.58 -11.94 -13.61
C SER A 488 -3.46 -13.11 -13.17
N LEU A 489 -4.15 -13.69 -14.15
CA LEU A 489 -5.00 -14.87 -13.95
C LEU A 489 -4.24 -16.06 -13.36
N GLN A 490 -3.03 -16.31 -13.84
CA GLN A 490 -2.20 -17.43 -13.43
C GLN A 490 -1.66 -17.24 -12.00
N LEU A 491 -1.25 -16.03 -11.62
CA LEU A 491 -0.87 -15.75 -10.22
C LEU A 491 -2.05 -15.91 -9.27
N MET A 492 -3.24 -15.42 -9.61
CA MET A 492 -4.45 -15.62 -8.79
C MET A 492 -4.75 -17.11 -8.57
N ALA A 493 -4.70 -17.93 -9.62
CA ALA A 493 -4.92 -19.36 -9.49
C ALA A 493 -3.87 -20.04 -8.60
N ARG A 494 -2.60 -19.68 -8.78
CA ARG A 494 -1.49 -20.24 -7.99
C ARG A 494 -1.54 -19.82 -6.52
N HIS A 495 -1.94 -18.58 -6.22
CA HIS A 495 -2.15 -18.10 -4.84
C HIS A 495 -3.27 -18.88 -4.15
N ALA A 496 -4.42 -19.06 -4.81
CA ALA A 496 -5.50 -19.86 -4.25
C ALA A 496 -5.07 -21.30 -3.94
N LYS A 497 -4.28 -21.93 -4.82
CA LYS A 497 -3.71 -23.27 -4.58
C LYS A 497 -2.73 -23.28 -3.41
N TRP A 498 -1.89 -22.25 -3.29
CA TRP A 498 -0.94 -22.13 -2.19
C TRP A 498 -1.65 -21.99 -0.85
N LEU A 499 -2.64 -21.10 -0.73
CA LEU A 499 -3.42 -20.92 0.49
C LEU A 499 -4.23 -22.19 0.83
N PHE A 500 -4.73 -22.89 -0.18
CA PHE A 500 -5.42 -24.17 -0.01
C PHE A 500 -4.50 -25.25 0.56
N ALA A 501 -3.23 -25.30 0.12
CA ALA A 501 -2.23 -26.17 0.73
C ALA A 501 -1.80 -25.68 2.12
N LEU A 502 -1.72 -24.36 2.34
CA LEU A 502 -1.31 -23.75 3.61
C LEU A 502 -2.28 -24.10 4.73
N VAL A 503 -3.58 -23.93 4.53
CA VAL A 503 -4.56 -24.28 5.57
C VAL A 503 -4.50 -25.77 5.95
N GLN A 504 -4.16 -26.65 5.00
CA GLN A 504 -3.93 -28.07 5.28
C GLN A 504 -2.63 -28.33 6.04
N ARG A 505 -1.61 -27.47 5.92
CA ARG A 505 -0.31 -27.63 6.59
C ARG A 505 -0.29 -27.13 8.02
N VAL A 506 -1.14 -26.17 8.37
CA VAL A 506 -1.16 -25.58 9.72
C VAL A 506 -1.37 -26.66 10.78
N GLY A 507 -0.59 -26.57 11.86
CA GLY A 507 -0.57 -27.52 12.97
C GLY A 507 0.22 -28.81 12.71
N GLU A 508 0.87 -28.97 11.56
CA GLU A 508 1.84 -30.06 11.34
C GLU A 508 3.15 -29.77 12.09
N PRO A 509 3.88 -30.81 12.54
CA PRO A 509 5.16 -30.65 13.24
C PRO A 509 6.30 -30.11 12.36
#